data_AF-A0A7V2QVJ4-F1
#
_entry.id   AF-A0A7V2QVJ4-F1
#
_cell.length_a   1.000
_cell.length_b   1.000
_cell.length_c   1.000
_cell.angle_alpha   90.00
_cell.angle_beta   90.00
_cell.angle_gamma   90.00
#
_symmetry.space_group_name_H-M   'P 1'
#
loop_
_entity.id
_entity.type
_entity.pdbx_description
1 polymer ?
#
loop_
_entity_poly.entity_id
_entity_poly.type
_entity_poly.pdbx_seq_one_letter_code
_entity_poly.pdbx_strand_id
1 'polypeptide(L)'
;MIEPVLKSKFLGAFVGTGVGDALGAAFEGRRQVKLEEIKAIAERREVLTYTDDTHMMIGVAESLIRARGFGGEDMAYAFTKNYELEPFRGYGSGPPHIFRLIRAGTPWDEAAQGLYYSGSYGNGSAMRIAPIGVFYYDNPRILREVA
;
A
#
# COMPACT_ATOMS: atom_id res chain seq x y z
N MET A 1 -17.69 5.58 20.42
CA MET A 1 -17.98 6.14 19.08
C MET A 1 -16.80 6.99 18.66
N ILE A 2 -16.27 6.82 17.44
CA ILE A 2 -15.21 7.69 16.92
C ILE A 2 -15.81 9.09 16.71
N GLU A 3 -15.13 10.12 17.20
CA GLU A 3 -15.55 11.51 17.03
C GLU A 3 -15.66 11.87 15.53
N PRO A 4 -16.69 12.62 15.07
CA PRO A 4 -16.89 12.91 13.66
C PRO A 4 -15.66 13.48 12.94
N VAL A 5 -14.87 14.31 13.64
CA VAL A 5 -13.62 14.88 13.13
C VAL A 5 -12.58 13.78 12.86
N LEU A 6 -12.44 12.82 13.77
CA LEU A 6 -11.46 11.74 13.64
C LEU A 6 -11.84 10.78 12.51
N LYS A 7 -13.12 10.45 12.38
CA LYS A 7 -13.62 9.66 11.24
C LYS A 7 -13.30 10.35 9.91
N SER A 8 -13.51 11.67 9.82
CA SER A 8 -13.17 12.44 8.62
C SER A 8 -11.67 12.38 8.30
N LYS A 9 -10.79 12.52 9.31
CA LYS A 9 -9.34 12.38 9.13
C LYS A 9 -8.93 10.99 8.64
N PHE A 10 -9.55 9.93 9.16
CA PHE A 10 -9.25 8.56 8.73
C PHE A 10 -9.67 8.32 7.29
N LEU A 11 -10.88 8.75 6.91
CA LEU A 11 -11.33 8.68 5.52
C LEU A 11 -10.40 9.50 4.61
N GLY A 12 -10.02 10.70 5.03
CA GLY A 12 -9.10 11.57 4.31
C GLY A 12 -7.73 10.95 4.09
N ALA A 13 -7.20 10.18 5.05
CA ALA A 13 -5.93 9.47 4.89
C ALA A 13 -6.01 8.42 3.76
N PHE A 14 -7.05 7.58 3.76
CA PHE A 14 -7.23 6.55 2.73
C PHE A 14 -7.53 7.14 1.36
N VAL A 15 -8.50 8.05 1.28
CA VAL A 15 -8.91 8.68 0.02
C VAL A 15 -7.79 9.56 -0.53
N GLY A 16 -7.10 10.31 0.34
CA GLY A 16 -5.96 11.15 -0.05
C GLY A 16 -4.83 10.33 -0.66
N THR A 17 -4.46 9.20 -0.03
CA THR A 17 -3.46 8.29 -0.61
C THR A 17 -3.93 7.74 -1.96
N GLY A 18 -5.16 7.25 -2.06
CA GLY A 18 -5.68 6.67 -3.31
C GLY A 18 -5.81 7.68 -4.45
N VAL A 19 -6.23 8.91 -4.16
CA VAL A 19 -6.29 10.00 -5.15
C VAL A 19 -4.89 10.42 -5.58
N GLY A 20 -3.95 10.51 -4.64
CA GLY A 20 -2.55 10.85 -4.92
C GLY A 20 -1.89 9.85 -5.85
N ASP A 21 -2.04 8.56 -5.56
CA ASP A 21 -1.62 7.45 -6.42
C ASP A 21 -2.25 7.58 -7.82
N ALA A 22 -3.58 7.57 -7.91
CA ALA A 22 -4.26 7.49 -9.19
C ALA A 22 -4.06 8.73 -10.09
N LEU A 23 -3.85 9.92 -9.52
CA LEU A 23 -3.45 11.12 -10.27
C LEU A 23 -1.97 11.09 -10.67
N GLY A 24 -1.11 10.63 -9.77
CA GLY A 24 0.35 10.59 -9.94
C GLY A 24 0.81 9.56 -10.97
N ALA A 25 0.08 8.44 -11.10
CA ALA A 25 0.43 7.31 -11.96
C ALA A 25 0.75 7.70 -13.41
N ALA A 26 0.03 8.67 -13.98
CA ALA A 26 0.26 9.13 -15.36
C ALA A 26 1.60 9.86 -15.56
N PHE A 27 2.29 10.21 -14.47
CA PHE A 27 3.53 10.97 -14.49
C PHE A 27 4.73 10.20 -13.94
N GLU A 28 4.57 8.92 -13.61
CA GLU A 28 5.64 8.09 -13.06
C GLU A 28 6.90 8.11 -13.97
N GLY A 29 8.07 8.18 -13.34
CA GLY A 29 9.36 8.24 -14.04
C GLY A 29 9.72 9.61 -14.63
N ARG A 30 8.81 10.59 -14.62
CA ARG A 30 9.10 11.95 -15.08
C ARG A 30 9.83 12.76 -14.00
N ARG A 31 10.92 13.41 -14.39
CA ARG A 31 11.70 14.30 -13.50
C ARG A 31 10.94 15.59 -13.11
N GLN A 32 10.10 16.10 -14.00
CA GLN A 32 9.34 17.34 -13.80
C GLN A 32 7.95 17.22 -14.42
N VAL A 33 6.97 17.75 -13.70
CA VAL A 33 5.56 17.79 -14.09
C VAL A 33 5.04 19.18 -13.79
N LYS A 34 4.32 19.79 -14.74
CA LYS A 34 3.71 21.10 -14.55
C LYS A 34 2.34 20.95 -13.89
N LEU A 35 1.94 21.93 -13.08
CA LEU A 35 0.65 21.91 -12.38
C LEU A 35 -0.53 21.81 -13.35
N GLU A 36 -0.42 22.44 -14.52
CA GLU A 36 -1.44 22.44 -15.56
C GLU A 36 -1.68 21.03 -16.12
N GLU A 37 -0.64 20.20 -16.20
CA GLU A 37 -0.77 18.81 -16.65
C GLU A 37 -1.55 17.99 -15.62
N ILE A 38 -1.27 18.18 -14.33
CA ILE A 38 -1.97 17.49 -13.24
C ILE A 38 -3.46 17.89 -13.23
N LYS A 39 -3.74 19.20 -13.33
CA LYS A 39 -5.11 19.72 -13.41
C LYS A 39 -5.86 19.16 -14.61
N ALA A 40 -5.22 19.09 -15.77
CA ALA A 40 -5.84 18.53 -16.97
C ALA A 40 -6.24 17.07 -16.80
N ILE A 41 -5.46 16.25 -16.08
CA ILE A 41 -5.86 14.86 -15.77
C ILE A 41 -7.02 14.85 -14.79
N ALA A 42 -6.93 15.62 -13.70
CA ALA A 42 -7.97 15.69 -12.68
C ALA A 42 -9.34 16.17 -13.23
N GLU A 43 -9.34 17.05 -14.23
CA GLU A 43 -10.55 17.61 -14.82
C GLU A 43 -11.11 16.77 -15.99
N ARG A 44 -10.23 16.12 -16.78
CA ARG A 44 -10.65 15.44 -18.03
C ARG A 44 -10.90 13.95 -17.88
N ARG A 45 -10.36 13.31 -16.83
CA ARG A 45 -10.57 11.88 -16.59
C ARG A 45 -11.82 11.69 -15.76
N GLU A 46 -12.81 11.01 -16.34
CA GLU A 46 -14.01 10.58 -15.62
C GLU A 46 -13.68 9.53 -14.54
N VAL A 47 -12.69 8.68 -14.81
CA VAL A 47 -12.23 7.63 -13.89
C VAL A 47 -10.71 7.68 -13.77
N LEU A 48 -10.22 7.72 -12.53
CA LEU A 48 -8.81 7.55 -12.18
C LEU A 48 -8.57 6.11 -11.73
N THR A 49 -7.47 5.52 -12.18
CA THR A 49 -7.10 4.13 -11.86
C THR A 49 -5.86 4.14 -10.97
N TYR A 50 -5.95 3.51 -9.81
CA TYR A 50 -4.85 3.39 -8.86
C TYR A 50 -3.86 2.26 -9.23
N THR A 51 -2.64 2.32 -8.67
CA THR A 51 -1.55 1.36 -8.90
C THR A 51 -1.39 0.35 -7.74
N ASP A 52 -0.23 -0.30 -7.67
CA ASP A 52 0.14 -1.19 -6.58
C ASP A 52 0.18 -0.48 -5.22
N ASP A 53 0.41 0.83 -5.15
CA ASP A 53 0.37 1.64 -3.92
C ASP A 53 -0.98 1.47 -3.19
N THR A 54 -2.08 1.84 -3.83
CA THR A 54 -3.43 1.70 -3.25
C THR A 54 -3.84 0.24 -3.15
N HIS A 55 -3.46 -0.59 -4.12
CA HIS A 55 -3.83 -2.00 -4.12
C HIS A 55 -3.23 -2.75 -2.93
N MET A 56 -1.97 -2.49 -2.60
CA MET A 56 -1.33 -3.03 -1.39
C MET A 56 -1.88 -2.37 -0.12
N MET A 57 -2.18 -1.06 -0.14
CA MET A 57 -2.82 -0.37 0.99
C MET A 57 -4.16 -1.02 1.37
N ILE A 58 -4.99 -1.38 0.39
CA ILE A 58 -6.25 -2.11 0.62
C ILE A 58 -5.95 -3.45 1.31
N GLY A 59 -4.96 -4.19 0.81
CA GLY A 59 -4.53 -5.45 1.43
C GLY A 59 -4.09 -5.31 2.89
N VAL A 60 -3.38 -4.23 3.23
CA VAL A 60 -3.01 -3.91 4.62
C VAL A 60 -4.27 -3.71 5.47
N ALA A 61 -5.22 -2.90 5.00
CA ALA A 61 -6.43 -2.57 5.73
C ALA A 61 -7.30 -3.82 5.99
N GLU A 62 -7.51 -4.65 4.97
CA GLU A 62 -8.27 -5.89 5.09
C GLU A 62 -7.63 -6.87 6.06
N SER A 63 -6.30 -6.99 6.02
CA SER A 63 -5.56 -7.85 6.95
C SER A 63 -5.67 -7.39 8.39
N LEU A 64 -5.49 -6.08 8.65
CA LEU A 64 -5.64 -5.51 9.99
C LEU A 64 -7.03 -5.78 10.58
N ILE A 65 -8.08 -5.65 9.76
CA ILE A 65 -9.46 -5.93 10.17
C ILE A 65 -9.63 -7.42 10.50
N ARG A 66 -9.16 -8.32 9.62
CA ARG A 66 -9.33 -9.76 9.77
C ARG A 66 -8.54 -10.32 10.94
N ALA A 67 -7.28 -9.92 11.10
CA ALA A 67 -6.39 -10.35 12.18
C ALA A 67 -6.62 -9.58 13.49
N ARG A 68 -7.46 -8.53 13.49
CA ARG A 68 -7.70 -7.62 14.64
C ARG A 68 -6.40 -6.98 15.15
N GLY A 69 -5.50 -6.66 14.23
CA GLY A 69 -4.15 -6.16 14.49
C GLY A 69 -3.16 -6.65 13.44
N PHE A 70 -1.88 -6.46 13.68
CA PHE A 70 -0.83 -6.94 12.78
C PHE A 70 -0.70 -8.47 12.84
N GLY A 71 -0.97 -9.12 11.72
CA GLY A 71 -0.65 -10.52 11.48
C GLY A 71 0.18 -10.63 10.21
N GLY A 72 1.51 -10.72 10.33
CA GLY A 72 2.43 -10.67 9.18
C GLY A 72 2.14 -11.75 8.13
N GLU A 73 1.82 -12.97 8.58
CA GLU A 73 1.44 -14.07 7.69
C GLU A 73 0.14 -13.77 6.91
N ASP A 74 -0.94 -13.35 7.60
CA ASP A 74 -2.21 -12.98 6.97
C ASP A 74 -2.02 -11.85 5.95
N MET A 75 -1.22 -10.84 6.31
CA MET A 75 -0.94 -9.69 5.44
C MET A 75 -0.15 -10.10 4.20
N ALA A 76 0.85 -10.97 4.37
CA ALA A 76 1.64 -11.47 3.26
C ALA A 76 0.81 -12.33 2.29
N TYR A 77 -0.11 -13.16 2.81
CA TYR A 77 -1.07 -13.90 1.98
C TYR A 77 -2.07 -12.97 1.28
N ALA A 78 -2.54 -11.91 1.96
CA ALA A 78 -3.41 -10.93 1.34
C ALA A 78 -2.73 -10.24 0.14
N PHE A 79 -1.47 -9.81 0.30
CA PHE A 79 -0.70 -9.23 -0.81
C PHE A 79 -0.51 -10.19 -1.98
N THR A 80 -0.17 -11.44 -1.66
CA THR A 80 0.03 -12.49 -2.66
C THR A 80 -1.24 -12.74 -3.46
N LYS A 81 -2.38 -12.90 -2.76
CA LYS A 81 -3.69 -13.11 -3.39
C LYS A 81 -4.12 -11.92 -4.24
N ASN A 82 -3.95 -10.70 -3.73
CA ASN A 82 -4.30 -9.48 -4.45
C ASN A 82 -3.47 -9.36 -5.74
N TYR A 83 -2.16 -9.57 -5.66
CA TYR A 83 -1.28 -9.59 -6.83
C TYR A 83 -1.69 -10.64 -7.87
N GLU A 84 -2.06 -11.85 -7.45
CA GLU A 84 -2.50 -12.89 -8.39
C GLU A 84 -3.79 -12.52 -9.14
N LEU A 85 -4.71 -11.80 -8.48
CA LEU A 85 -5.95 -11.32 -9.11
C LEU A 85 -5.69 -10.15 -10.06
N GLU A 86 -4.81 -9.23 -9.68
CA GLU A 86 -4.54 -8.01 -10.44
C GLU A 86 -3.03 -7.72 -10.60
N PRO A 87 -2.29 -8.57 -11.33
CA PRO A 87 -0.84 -8.45 -11.46
C PRO A 87 -0.41 -7.25 -12.31
N PHE A 88 -1.34 -6.66 -13.07
CA PHE A 88 -1.13 -5.53 -13.99
C PHE A 88 -1.11 -4.16 -13.28
N ARG A 89 -1.13 -4.11 -11.94
CA ARG A 89 -1.25 -2.87 -11.16
C ARG A 89 0.02 -2.02 -11.06
N GLY A 90 1.13 -2.41 -11.68
CA GLY A 90 2.36 -1.60 -11.69
C GLY A 90 3.44 -2.03 -10.69
N TYR A 91 3.27 -3.18 -10.03
CA TYR A 91 4.25 -3.72 -9.09
C TYR A 91 5.68 -3.70 -9.63
N GLY A 92 6.59 -3.16 -8.83
CA GLY A 92 8.03 -3.34 -9.05
C GLY A 92 8.43 -4.83 -9.09
N SER A 93 9.64 -5.15 -9.57
CA SER A 93 10.06 -6.54 -9.76
C SER A 93 10.19 -7.36 -8.46
N GLY A 94 10.36 -6.69 -7.33
CA GLY A 94 10.61 -7.31 -6.02
C GLY A 94 9.40 -8.04 -5.43
N PRO A 95 8.28 -7.33 -5.15
CA PRO A 95 7.10 -7.95 -4.53
C PRO A 95 6.61 -9.22 -5.25
N PRO A 96 6.47 -9.25 -6.60
CA PRO A 96 6.10 -10.48 -7.31
C PRO A 96 7.04 -11.66 -7.06
N HIS A 97 8.34 -11.43 -6.91
CA HIS A 97 9.29 -12.48 -6.57
C HIS A 97 9.06 -13.01 -5.15
N ILE A 98 8.88 -12.12 -4.18
CA ILE A 98 8.59 -12.46 -2.79
C ILE A 98 7.26 -13.26 -2.70
N PHE A 99 6.22 -12.82 -3.39
CA PHE A 99 4.92 -13.52 -3.41
C PHE A 99 5.05 -14.94 -3.96
N ARG A 100 5.87 -15.16 -4.99
CA ARG A 100 6.15 -16.50 -5.52
C ARG A 100 6.87 -17.40 -4.52
N LEU A 101 7.84 -16.86 -3.76
CA LEU A 101 8.52 -17.62 -2.70
C LEU A 101 7.55 -18.04 -1.60
N ILE A 102 6.69 -17.11 -1.16
CA ILE A 102 5.67 -17.39 -0.15
C ILE A 102 4.69 -18.47 -0.66
N ARG A 103 4.26 -18.40 -1.93
CA ARG A 103 3.45 -19.48 -2.55
C ARG A 103 4.16 -20.82 -2.63
N ALA A 104 5.48 -20.82 -2.79
CA ALA A 104 6.29 -22.03 -2.80
C ALA A 104 6.55 -22.61 -1.39
N GLY A 105 6.06 -21.95 -0.33
CA GLY A 105 6.17 -22.41 1.05
C GLY A 105 7.30 -21.77 1.85
N THR A 106 7.99 -20.76 1.30
CA THR A 106 8.96 -19.98 2.09
C THR A 106 8.21 -19.16 3.16
N PRO A 107 8.67 -19.16 4.43
CA PRO A 107 8.09 -18.32 5.48
C PRO A 107 8.04 -16.83 5.07
N TRP A 108 6.96 -16.15 5.45
CA TRP A 108 6.71 -14.76 5.03
C TRP A 108 7.79 -13.78 5.51
N ASP A 109 8.37 -14.05 6.67
CA ASP A 109 9.42 -13.28 7.35
C ASP A 109 10.85 -13.60 6.85
N GLU A 110 10.99 -14.64 6.03
CA GLU A 110 12.26 -15.03 5.40
C GLU A 110 12.28 -14.73 3.90
N ALA A 111 11.12 -14.69 3.23
CA ALA A 111 11.02 -14.60 1.77
C ALA A 111 11.72 -13.39 1.14
N ALA A 112 11.81 -12.26 1.88
CA ALA A 112 12.51 -11.08 1.38
C ALA A 112 14.05 -11.19 1.44
N GLN A 113 14.60 -12.03 2.34
CA GLN A 113 16.04 -12.14 2.58
C GLN A 113 16.77 -12.75 1.37
N GLY A 114 16.11 -13.65 0.64
CA GLY A 114 16.67 -14.28 -0.57
C GLY A 114 16.84 -13.31 -1.74
N LEU A 115 16.11 -12.18 -1.73
CA LEU A 115 16.19 -11.16 -2.78
C LEU A 115 16.97 -9.92 -2.34
N TYR A 116 16.84 -9.55 -1.07
CA TYR A 116 17.46 -8.37 -0.51
C TYR A 116 18.27 -8.75 0.72
N TYR A 117 19.58 -8.88 0.57
CA TYR A 117 20.50 -9.29 1.63
C TYR A 117 20.30 -8.48 2.93
N SER A 118 20.29 -7.15 2.81
CA SER A 118 20.06 -6.20 3.90
C SER A 118 18.66 -5.57 3.88
N GLY A 119 17.71 -6.17 3.14
CA GLY A 119 16.39 -5.60 2.89
C GLY A 119 16.34 -4.62 1.71
N SER A 120 15.13 -4.32 1.26
CA SER A 120 14.88 -3.34 0.19
C SER A 120 14.84 -1.94 0.76
N TYR A 121 15.53 -1.00 0.11
CA TYR A 121 15.45 0.43 0.41
C TYR A 121 14.40 1.18 -0.45
N GLY A 122 13.56 0.43 -1.17
CA GLY A 122 12.44 1.00 -1.91
C GLY A 122 11.35 1.57 -1.00
N ASN A 123 10.47 2.39 -1.57
CA ASN A 123 9.33 2.99 -0.85
C ASN A 123 8.11 2.06 -0.72
N GLY A 124 8.18 0.82 -1.22
CA GLY A 124 7.03 -0.08 -1.33
C GLY A 124 6.34 -0.43 -0.01
N SER A 125 7.06 -0.41 1.11
CA SER A 125 6.45 -0.53 2.44
C SER A 125 5.78 0.77 2.90
N ALA A 126 6.42 1.91 2.64
CA ALA A 126 5.94 3.22 3.04
C ALA A 126 4.68 3.67 2.28
N MET A 127 4.58 3.36 0.98
CA MET A 127 3.45 3.79 0.14
C MET A 127 2.08 3.26 0.62
N ARG A 128 2.07 2.16 1.37
CA ARG A 128 0.86 1.43 1.77
C ARG A 128 0.51 1.54 3.25
N ILE A 129 1.20 2.39 4.01
CA ILE A 129 1.20 2.34 5.49
C ILE A 129 0.05 3.09 6.17
N ALA A 130 -0.72 3.90 5.43
CA ALA A 130 -1.81 4.71 5.99
C ALA A 130 -2.80 3.92 6.89
N PRO A 131 -3.20 2.67 6.56
CA PRO A 131 -4.07 1.88 7.41
C PRO A 131 -3.47 1.55 8.77
N ILE A 132 -2.15 1.34 8.87
CA ILE A 132 -1.45 1.09 10.14
C ILE A 132 -1.55 2.33 11.04
N GLY A 133 -1.29 3.52 10.47
CA GLY A 133 -1.41 4.80 11.17
C GLY A 133 -2.82 5.09 11.66
N VAL A 134 -3.83 4.71 10.87
CA VAL A 134 -5.25 4.84 11.26
C VAL A 134 -5.64 3.82 12.32
N PHE A 135 -5.19 2.57 12.20
CA PHE A 135 -5.57 1.49 13.12
C PHE A 135 -4.95 1.66 14.51
N TYR A 136 -3.71 2.15 14.59
CA TYR A 136 -2.97 2.35 15.84
C TYR A 136 -2.84 3.83 16.24
N TYR A 137 -3.76 4.68 15.80
CA TYR A 137 -3.69 6.14 15.94
C TYR A 137 -3.51 6.64 17.39
N ASP A 138 -4.03 5.89 18.38
CA ASP A 138 -4.00 6.21 19.80
C ASP A 138 -2.93 5.42 20.57
N ASN A 139 -2.12 4.61 19.87
CA ASN A 139 -1.05 3.83 20.47
C ASN A 139 0.29 4.02 19.72
N PRO A 140 1.01 5.13 19.98
CA PRO A 140 2.27 5.44 19.30
C PRO A 140 3.35 4.37 19.44
N ARG A 141 3.32 3.60 20.54
CA ARG A 141 4.28 2.51 20.75
C ARG A 141 4.05 1.38 19.75
N ILE A 142 2.82 0.87 19.67
CA ILE A 142 2.49 -0.21 18.73
C ILE A 142 2.58 0.29 17.29
N LEU A 143 2.17 1.54 17.03
CA LEU A 143 2.34 2.15 15.71
C LEU A 143 3.79 2.08 15.23
N ARG A 144 4.76 2.43 16.09
CA ARG A 144 6.19 2.35 15.76
C ARG A 144 6.69 0.92 15.57
N GLU A 145 6.12 -0.05 16.28
CA GLU A 145 6.53 -1.46 16.18
C GLU A 145 6.01 -2.11 14.89
N VAL A 146 4.85 -1.68 14.38
CA VAL A 146 4.18 -2.29 13.22
C VAL A 146 4.47 -1.56 11.90
N ALA A 147 4.77 -0.26 11.96
CA ALA A 147 5.03 0.58 10.79
C ALA A 147 6.47 0.41 10.26
#